data_AF-A0A7V2YD39-F1
#
_entry.id   AF-A0A7V2YD39-F1
#
_cell.length_a   1.000
_cell.length_b   1.000
_cell.length_c   1.000
_cell.angle_alpha   90.00
_cell.angle_beta   90.00
_cell.angle_gamma   90.00
#
_symmetry.space_group_name_H-M   'P 1'
#
loop_
_entity.id
_entity.type
_entity.pdbx_description
1 polymer ?
#
loop_
_entity_poly.entity_id
_entity_poly.type
_entity_poly.pdbx_seq_one_letter_code
_entity_poly.pdbx_strand_id
1 'polypeptide(L)'
;MERSKRSNKAALAGLCLLLGFWSAAHCGENAPGQILQGEGKGSSHGKAQAAGKPGLSLAWRDEEQKKDCKRAAQEVRQHFIKAREFSIQGDACSSEAQARAFREGLEKMKGECPQGFAEQSGFSPKVVKNVMALETLGRERCAQPAAKPERGLPGR
;
A
#
# COMPACT_ATOMS: atom_id res chain seq x y z
N MET A 1 31.58 -9.80 55.85
CA MET A 1 31.99 -9.18 54.57
C MET A 1 30.79 -9.32 53.64
N GLU A 2 29.87 -8.36 53.69
CA GLU A 2 29.62 -7.28 52.69
C GLU A 2 28.31 -7.60 51.93
N ARG A 3 27.23 -6.83 52.20
CA ARG A 3 26.62 -5.79 51.33
C ARG A 3 26.14 -6.36 49.98
N SER A 4 24.93 -6.13 49.48
CA SER A 4 24.05 -4.96 49.60
C SER A 4 22.64 -5.26 49.09
N LYS A 5 21.75 -4.31 49.38
CA LYS A 5 20.28 -4.30 49.34
C LYS A 5 19.68 -4.09 47.94
N ARG A 6 18.47 -4.65 47.76
CA ARG A 6 17.21 -4.10 47.18
C ARG A 6 17.30 -3.12 45.98
N SER A 7 16.45 -3.34 44.96
CA SER A 7 15.20 -2.57 44.81
C SER A 7 14.36 -3.00 43.62
N ASN A 8 13.12 -3.42 43.93
CA ASN A 8 11.96 -3.31 43.05
C ASN A 8 11.52 -1.84 42.99
N LYS A 9 11.21 -1.32 41.80
CA LYS A 9 10.29 -0.19 41.62
C LYS A 9 9.44 -0.41 40.37
N ALA A 10 8.21 -0.86 40.61
CA ALA A 10 7.10 -0.63 39.71
C ALA A 10 6.42 0.69 40.09
N ALA A 11 5.70 1.24 39.12
CA ALA A 11 4.53 2.13 39.23
C ALA A 11 4.73 3.64 38.95
N LEU A 12 3.94 4.07 37.94
CA LEU A 12 3.09 5.26 37.88
C LEU A 12 3.70 6.62 37.49
N ALA A 13 3.47 6.99 36.23
CA ALA A 13 2.91 8.29 35.81
C ALA A 13 2.39 8.06 34.36
N GLY A 14 1.17 8.38 33.96
CA GLY A 14 0.21 9.32 34.49
C GLY A 14 -0.44 9.98 33.26
N LEU A 15 -1.74 9.77 33.11
CA LEU A 15 -2.66 10.41 32.18
C LEU A 15 -2.20 11.80 31.69
N CYS A 16 -2.08 11.96 30.37
CA CYS A 16 -2.13 13.27 29.70
C CYS A 16 -3.15 13.20 28.57
N LEU A 17 -4.43 13.24 28.96
CA LEU A 17 -5.54 13.63 28.10
C LEU A 17 -6.41 14.58 28.91
N LEU A 18 -6.93 15.60 28.20
CA LEU A 18 -7.82 16.67 28.67
C LEU A 18 -7.07 17.90 29.21
N LEU A 19 -6.84 18.86 28.30
CA LEU A 19 -7.19 20.28 28.44
C LEU A 19 -6.70 21.00 27.17
N GLY A 20 -7.62 21.37 26.28
CA GLY A 20 -7.29 22.21 25.14
C GLY A 20 -7.01 23.63 25.62
N PHE A 21 -5.82 24.16 25.31
CA PHE A 21 -5.58 25.58 25.06
C PHE A 21 -4.19 25.81 24.42
N TRP A 22 -4.19 26.68 23.41
CA TRP A 22 -3.11 27.42 22.76
C TRP A 22 -1.69 27.34 23.36
N SER A 23 -0.66 27.16 22.52
CA SER A 23 0.22 28.28 22.17
C SER A 23 1.11 27.97 20.97
N ALA A 24 1.21 28.97 20.09
CA ALA A 24 2.14 29.09 18.99
C ALA A 24 3.52 29.58 19.47
N ALA A 25 4.47 29.61 18.51
CA ALA A 25 5.71 30.40 18.44
C ALA A 25 7.03 29.74 18.90
N HIS A 26 7.87 29.38 17.93
CA HIS A 26 9.11 30.09 17.58
C HIS A 26 9.70 29.47 16.30
N CYS A 27 9.64 30.16 15.16
CA CYS A 27 10.62 31.13 14.65
C CYS A 27 12.03 30.53 14.43
N GLY A 28 12.38 30.40 13.15
CA GLY A 28 13.72 30.14 12.64
C GLY A 28 13.89 30.92 11.33
N GLU A 29 14.03 32.23 11.47
CA GLU A 29 14.42 33.22 10.47
C GLU A 29 15.84 32.89 9.92
N ASN A 30 16.05 32.97 8.61
CA ASN A 30 17.35 33.35 8.03
C ASN A 30 17.19 33.88 6.61
N ALA A 31 18.07 34.82 6.29
CA ALA A 31 17.86 36.01 5.46
C ALA A 31 18.29 35.84 3.97
N PRO A 32 18.12 36.89 3.12
CA PRO A 32 18.25 36.84 1.66
C PRO A 32 19.62 37.26 1.11
N GLY A 33 19.92 36.86 -0.13
CA GLY A 33 21.01 37.34 -0.98
C GLY A 33 21.34 36.30 -2.07
N GLN A 34 21.69 36.58 -3.32
CA GLN A 34 21.94 37.81 -4.07
C GLN A 34 21.67 37.50 -5.56
N ILE A 35 21.44 38.57 -6.31
CA ILE A 35 21.41 38.65 -7.79
C ILE A 35 22.82 38.44 -8.34
N LEU A 36 22.98 37.64 -9.40
CA LEU A 36 24.02 37.84 -10.41
C LEU A 36 23.50 37.41 -11.79
N GLN A 37 23.52 38.38 -12.70
CA GLN A 37 23.28 38.24 -14.13
C GLN A 37 24.41 37.46 -14.81
N GLY A 38 24.07 36.63 -15.79
CA GLY A 38 25.01 36.01 -16.70
C GLY A 38 24.34 35.77 -18.05
N GLU A 39 24.68 36.60 -19.03
CA GLU A 39 24.26 36.49 -20.42
C GLU A 39 24.88 35.27 -21.10
N GLY A 40 24.08 34.53 -21.86
CA GLY A 40 24.53 33.42 -22.71
C GLY A 40 23.74 33.40 -24.02
N LYS A 41 24.36 33.93 -25.08
CA LYS A 41 23.92 33.85 -26.47
C LYS A 41 23.92 32.40 -26.98
N GLY A 42 22.94 32.08 -27.83
CA GLY A 42 23.21 31.26 -29.03
C GLY A 42 22.52 29.91 -29.15
N SER A 43 21.41 29.92 -29.89
CA SER A 43 21.06 29.00 -30.99
C SER A 43 21.15 27.48 -30.77
N SER A 44 19.98 26.81 -30.78
CA SER A 44 19.73 25.70 -31.73
C SER A 44 18.27 25.22 -31.67
N HIS A 45 17.65 25.17 -32.85
CA HIS A 45 16.56 24.28 -33.26
C HIS A 45 15.42 24.02 -32.25
N GLY A 46 14.33 24.75 -32.46
CA GLY A 46 13.01 24.35 -32.00
C GLY A 46 12.63 22.98 -32.58
N LYS A 47 12.84 21.93 -31.80
CA LYS A 47 12.08 20.68 -31.89
C LYS A 47 11.13 20.70 -30.72
N ALA A 48 9.85 20.89 -31.02
CA ALA A 48 8.75 20.81 -30.07
C ALA A 48 8.93 19.54 -29.21
N GLN A 49 9.37 19.72 -27.97
CA GLN A 49 9.36 18.67 -26.97
C GLN A 49 7.89 18.44 -26.66
N ALA A 50 7.34 17.36 -27.22
CA ALA A 50 6.10 16.79 -26.76
C ALA A 50 6.21 16.64 -25.24
N ALA A 51 5.40 17.38 -24.50
CA ALA A 51 5.31 17.31 -23.05
C ALA A 51 4.86 15.89 -22.67
N GLY A 52 5.83 14.99 -22.49
CA GLY A 52 5.63 13.76 -21.75
C GLY A 52 5.14 14.14 -20.37
N LYS A 53 4.00 13.58 -19.95
CA LYS A 53 3.47 13.74 -18.59
C LYS A 53 4.64 13.64 -17.60
N PRO A 54 4.83 14.59 -16.67
CA PRO A 54 5.89 14.50 -15.68
C PRO A 54 5.76 13.15 -14.98
N GLY A 55 6.75 12.29 -15.17
CA GLY A 55 6.79 10.98 -14.53
C GLY A 55 6.71 11.21 -13.04
N LEU A 56 5.67 10.68 -12.40
CA LEU A 56 5.49 10.73 -10.95
C LEU A 56 6.73 10.11 -10.29
N SER A 57 7.68 10.93 -9.89
CA SER A 57 8.82 10.48 -9.10
C SER A 57 8.30 10.03 -7.73
N LEU A 58 8.54 8.77 -7.41
CA LEU A 58 8.11 8.21 -6.14
C LEU A 58 9.01 8.74 -5.02
N ALA A 59 8.40 9.27 -3.96
CA ALA A 59 9.10 9.79 -2.79
C ALA A 59 9.54 8.66 -1.83
N TRP A 60 10.61 7.97 -2.19
CA TRP A 60 11.22 6.94 -1.35
C TRP A 60 11.90 7.54 -0.12
N ARG A 61 11.79 6.86 1.03
CA ARG A 61 12.50 7.19 2.27
C ARG A 61 13.97 6.79 2.18
N ASP A 62 14.22 5.55 1.74
CA ASP A 62 15.53 4.94 1.61
C ASP A 62 15.47 3.73 0.65
N GLU A 63 16.64 3.16 0.34
CA GLU A 63 16.74 2.00 -0.57
C GLU A 63 16.22 0.69 0.05
N GLU A 64 16.13 0.60 1.38
CA GLU A 64 15.58 -0.58 2.07
C GLU A 64 14.07 -0.63 1.91
N GLN A 65 13.37 0.47 2.20
CA GLN A 65 11.93 0.64 1.94
C GLN A 65 11.59 0.30 0.49
N LYS A 66 12.41 0.76 -0.47
CA LYS A 66 12.21 0.46 -1.89
C LYS A 66 12.33 -1.03 -2.21
N LYS A 67 13.29 -1.73 -1.61
CA LYS A 67 13.43 -3.19 -1.77
C LYS A 67 12.23 -3.91 -1.15
N ASP A 68 11.81 -3.50 0.03
CA ASP A 68 10.69 -4.10 0.75
C ASP A 68 9.37 -3.91 0.02
N CYS A 69 9.09 -2.70 -0.48
CA CYS A 69 7.93 -2.41 -1.30
C CYS A 69 7.90 -3.21 -2.60
N LYS A 70 9.05 -3.39 -3.26
CA LYS A 70 9.15 -4.25 -4.44
C LYS A 70 8.87 -5.72 -4.12
N ARG A 71 9.38 -6.22 -2.99
CA ARG A 71 9.10 -7.59 -2.52
C ARG A 71 7.62 -7.76 -2.20
N ALA A 72 7.03 -6.83 -1.46
CA ALA A 72 5.59 -6.82 -1.17
C ALA A 72 4.74 -6.79 -2.45
N ALA A 73 5.12 -5.97 -3.44
CA ALA A 73 4.43 -5.93 -4.73
C ALA A 73 4.48 -7.27 -5.48
N GLN A 74 5.59 -8.01 -5.38
CA GLN A 74 5.69 -9.35 -5.96
C GLN A 74 4.76 -10.33 -5.23
N GLU A 75 4.71 -10.30 -3.90
CA GLU A 75 3.84 -11.14 -3.08
C GLU A 75 2.36 -10.88 -3.36
N VAL A 76 1.93 -9.62 -3.34
CA VAL A 76 0.56 -9.21 -3.70
C VAL A 76 0.20 -9.66 -5.11
N ARG A 77 1.14 -9.56 -6.06
CA ARG A 77 0.93 -10.07 -7.42
C ARG A 77 0.74 -11.59 -7.47
N GLN A 78 1.43 -12.36 -6.65
CA GLN A 78 1.22 -13.81 -6.58
C GLN A 78 -0.19 -14.15 -6.09
N HIS A 79 -0.68 -13.45 -5.07
CA HIS A 79 -2.05 -13.62 -4.58
C HIS A 79 -3.08 -13.29 -5.66
N PHE A 80 -2.87 -12.22 -6.43
CA PHE A 80 -3.73 -11.89 -7.58
C PHE A 80 -3.78 -13.02 -8.61
N ILE A 81 -2.61 -13.54 -9.01
CA ILE A 81 -2.52 -14.63 -10.01
C ILE A 81 -3.26 -15.87 -9.52
N LYS A 82 -3.02 -16.29 -8.27
CA LYS A 82 -3.67 -17.45 -7.67
C LYS A 82 -5.18 -17.27 -7.51
N ALA A 83 -5.64 -16.09 -7.07
CA ALA A 83 -7.06 -15.80 -6.96
C ALA A 83 -7.79 -15.97 -8.31
N ARG A 84 -7.16 -15.50 -9.39
CA ARG A 84 -7.69 -15.66 -10.75
C ARG A 84 -7.63 -17.11 -11.21
N GLU A 85 -6.54 -17.82 -10.95
CA GLU A 85 -6.39 -19.24 -11.30
C GLU A 85 -7.47 -20.09 -10.63
N PHE A 86 -7.65 -19.98 -9.31
CA PHE A 86 -8.69 -20.70 -8.58
C PHE A 86 -10.10 -20.31 -9.03
N SER A 87 -10.32 -19.03 -9.34
CA SER A 87 -11.60 -18.59 -9.92
C SER A 87 -11.90 -19.27 -11.25
N ILE A 88 -10.89 -19.45 -12.12
CA ILE A 88 -11.06 -20.13 -13.42
C ILE A 88 -11.32 -21.62 -13.21
N GLN A 89 -10.67 -22.23 -12.22
CA GLN A 89 -10.86 -23.64 -11.87
C GLN A 89 -12.18 -23.92 -11.14
N GLY A 90 -12.90 -22.88 -10.69
CA GLY A 90 -14.14 -23.03 -9.93
C GLY A 90 -13.92 -23.29 -8.43
N ASP A 91 -12.69 -23.23 -7.93
CA ASP A 91 -12.39 -23.30 -6.51
C ASP A 91 -12.65 -21.93 -5.85
N ALA A 92 -13.89 -21.75 -5.42
CA ALA A 92 -14.34 -20.51 -4.81
C ALA A 92 -13.60 -20.17 -3.51
N CYS A 93 -13.19 -21.17 -2.72
CA CYS A 93 -12.64 -20.94 -1.38
C CYS A 93 -11.16 -20.61 -1.42
N SER A 94 -10.42 -21.31 -2.26
CA SER A 94 -9.05 -20.90 -2.54
C SER A 94 -9.00 -19.55 -3.25
N SER A 95 -9.97 -19.25 -4.14
CA SER A 95 -10.08 -17.93 -4.78
C SER A 95 -10.34 -16.82 -3.76
N GLU A 96 -11.29 -17.03 -2.83
CA GLU A 96 -11.59 -16.07 -1.75
C GLU A 96 -10.37 -15.81 -0.87
N ALA A 97 -9.71 -16.86 -0.41
CA ALA A 97 -8.56 -16.75 0.47
C ALA A 97 -7.42 -15.95 -0.18
N GLN A 98 -7.15 -16.19 -1.46
CA GLN A 98 -6.13 -15.46 -2.20
C GLN A 98 -6.55 -14.01 -2.51
N ALA A 99 -7.84 -13.77 -2.81
CA ALA A 99 -8.35 -12.42 -3.02
C ALA A 99 -8.28 -11.57 -1.74
N ARG A 100 -8.55 -12.19 -0.58
CA ARG A 100 -8.37 -11.56 0.74
C ARG A 100 -6.91 -11.23 1.02
N ALA A 101 -6.00 -12.20 0.82
CA ALA A 101 -4.56 -11.98 0.99
C ALA A 101 -4.02 -10.87 0.07
N PHE A 102 -4.51 -10.79 -1.17
CA PHE A 102 -4.23 -9.68 -2.07
C PHE A 102 -4.65 -8.33 -1.46
N ARG A 103 -5.88 -8.23 -0.92
CA ARG A 103 -6.38 -6.99 -0.30
C ARG A 103 -5.52 -6.58 0.87
N GLU A 104 -5.24 -7.51 1.78
CA GLU A 104 -4.48 -7.26 2.99
C GLU A 104 -3.05 -6.80 2.66
N GLY A 105 -2.38 -7.47 1.72
CA GLY A 105 -1.07 -7.06 1.25
C GLY A 105 -1.09 -5.69 0.55
N LEU A 106 -2.14 -5.38 -0.21
CA LEU A 106 -2.28 -4.09 -0.87
C LEU A 106 -2.52 -2.95 0.15
N GLU A 107 -3.33 -3.17 1.17
CA GLU A 107 -3.54 -2.18 2.25
C GLU A 107 -2.26 -1.94 3.04
N LYS A 108 -1.49 -3.00 3.34
CA LYS A 108 -0.15 -2.87 3.94
C LYS A 108 0.78 -2.03 3.05
N MET A 109 0.82 -2.31 1.76
CA MET A 109 1.62 -1.53 0.80
C MET A 109 1.21 -0.05 0.75
N LYS A 110 -0.07 0.28 0.87
CA LYS A 110 -0.52 1.69 0.89
C LYS A 110 -0.03 2.44 2.13
N GLY A 111 0.17 1.74 3.26
CA GLY A 111 0.70 2.34 4.49
C GLY A 111 2.22 2.46 4.51
N GLU A 112 2.93 1.51 3.88
CA GLU A 112 4.40 1.42 3.96
C GLU A 112 5.12 2.02 2.75
N CYS A 113 4.48 2.06 1.57
CA CYS A 113 5.10 2.47 0.31
C CYS A 113 4.69 3.89 -0.12
N PRO A 114 5.52 4.56 -0.95
CA PRO A 114 5.18 5.88 -1.46
C PRO A 114 3.86 5.90 -2.25
N GLN A 115 3.13 7.01 -2.17
CA GLN A 115 1.89 7.19 -2.90
C GLN A 115 2.09 6.98 -4.41
N GLY A 116 1.16 6.29 -5.06
CA GLY A 116 1.23 5.98 -6.49
C GLY A 116 2.07 4.76 -6.84
N PHE A 117 2.84 4.18 -5.89
CA PHE A 117 3.64 2.99 -6.17
C PHE A 117 2.78 1.77 -6.51
N ALA A 118 1.64 1.59 -5.84
CA ALA A 118 0.76 0.46 -6.10
C ALA A 118 0.21 0.49 -7.53
N GLU A 119 -0.23 1.66 -8.00
CA GLU A 119 -0.73 1.88 -9.35
C GLU A 119 0.38 1.70 -10.39
N GLN A 120 1.58 2.24 -10.14
CA GLN A 120 2.77 2.02 -10.99
C GLN A 120 3.17 0.53 -11.04
N SER A 121 2.90 -0.22 -9.97
CA SER A 121 3.14 -1.68 -9.90
C SER A 121 2.07 -2.51 -10.61
N GLY A 122 1.05 -1.87 -11.20
CA GLY A 122 -0.02 -2.52 -11.96
C GLY A 122 -1.32 -2.76 -11.18
N PHE A 123 -1.41 -2.32 -9.92
CA PHE A 123 -2.61 -2.45 -9.09
C PHE A 123 -3.58 -1.30 -9.33
N SER A 124 -4.04 -1.15 -10.58
CA SER A 124 -5.02 -0.12 -10.95
C SER A 124 -6.34 -0.30 -10.16
N PRO A 125 -7.14 0.77 -9.96
CA PRO A 125 -8.43 0.66 -9.29
C PRO A 125 -9.37 -0.39 -9.89
N LYS A 126 -9.29 -0.59 -11.22
CA LYS A 126 -10.05 -1.64 -11.93
C LYS A 126 -9.61 -3.04 -11.51
N VAL A 127 -8.31 -3.30 -11.42
CA VAL A 127 -7.77 -4.59 -10.95
C VAL A 127 -8.23 -4.85 -9.51
N VAL A 128 -8.07 -3.86 -8.64
CA VAL A 128 -8.49 -3.97 -7.23
C VAL A 128 -9.98 -4.29 -7.15
N LYS A 129 -10.84 -3.54 -7.86
CA LYS A 129 -12.29 -3.80 -7.89
C LYS A 129 -12.62 -5.22 -8.36
N ASN A 130 -11.95 -5.72 -9.40
CA ASN A 130 -12.18 -7.08 -9.90
C ASN A 130 -11.81 -8.15 -8.87
N VAL A 131 -10.68 -7.99 -8.16
CA VAL A 131 -10.29 -8.94 -7.11
C VAL A 131 -11.25 -8.89 -5.92
N MET A 132 -11.77 -7.71 -5.57
CA MET A 132 -12.77 -7.59 -4.50
C MET A 132 -14.10 -8.27 -4.86
N ALA A 133 -14.46 -8.26 -6.14
CA ALA A 133 -15.58 -9.06 -6.62
C ALA A 133 -15.32 -10.57 -6.45
N LEU A 134 -14.10 -11.05 -6.72
CA LEU A 134 -13.73 -12.46 -6.48
C LEU A 134 -13.80 -12.82 -4.99
N GLU A 135 -13.33 -11.95 -4.10
CA GLU A 135 -13.44 -12.16 -2.64
C GLU A 135 -14.92 -12.28 -2.21
N THR A 136 -15.77 -11.41 -2.73
CA THR A 136 -17.21 -11.40 -2.39
C THR A 136 -17.90 -12.65 -2.90
N LEU A 137 -17.74 -12.97 -4.19
CA LEU A 137 -18.35 -14.15 -4.82
C LEU A 137 -17.82 -15.45 -4.22
N GLY A 138 -16.52 -15.51 -3.92
CA GLY A 138 -15.88 -16.65 -3.28
C GLY A 138 -16.46 -16.89 -1.89
N ARG A 139 -16.61 -15.83 -1.09
CA ARG A 139 -17.22 -15.91 0.26
C ARG A 139 -18.65 -16.42 0.22
N GLU A 140 -19.47 -15.91 -0.69
CA GLU A 140 -20.86 -16.33 -0.86
C GLU A 140 -20.98 -17.81 -1.26
N ARG A 141 -20.06 -18.30 -2.10
CA ARG A 141 -20.03 -19.71 -2.52
C ARG A 141 -19.49 -20.64 -1.44
N CYS A 142 -18.50 -20.19 -0.66
CA CYS A 142 -17.91 -21.00 0.41
C CYS A 142 -18.79 -21.12 1.64
N ALA A 143 -19.61 -20.10 1.92
CA ALA A 143 -20.57 -20.14 3.01
C ALA A 143 -21.78 -21.03 2.71
N GLN A 144 -21.98 -21.44 1.45
CA GLN A 144 -23.06 -22.36 1.11
C GLN A 144 -22.66 -23.78 1.51
N PRO A 145 -23.49 -24.50 2.29
CA PRO A 145 -23.29 -25.93 2.49
C PRO A 145 -23.29 -26.57 1.11
N ALA A 146 -22.26 -27.40 0.81
CA ALA A 146 -22.06 -28.02 -0.50
C ALA A 146 -23.41 -28.42 -1.10
N ALA A 147 -23.88 -27.65 -2.08
CA ALA A 147 -25.17 -27.92 -2.70
C ALA A 147 -25.09 -29.36 -3.19
N LYS A 148 -25.98 -30.23 -2.70
CA LYS A 148 -26.07 -31.60 -3.18
C LYS A 148 -26.09 -31.52 -4.70
N PRO A 149 -25.22 -32.24 -5.42
CA PRO A 149 -25.28 -32.24 -6.87
C PRO A 149 -26.71 -32.58 -7.25
N GLU A 150 -27.38 -31.68 -7.97
CA GLU A 150 -28.66 -31.98 -8.59
C GLU A 150 -28.41 -33.21 -9.45
N ARG A 151 -28.83 -34.37 -8.94
CA ARG A 151 -28.92 -35.59 -9.73
C ARG A 151 -29.81 -35.23 -10.89
N GLY A 152 -29.19 -35.13 -12.07
CA GLY A 152 -29.82 -34.67 -13.28
C GLY A 152 -31.23 -35.24 -13.41
N LEU A 153 -32.19 -34.34 -13.58
CA LEU A 153 -33.47 -34.71 -14.17
C LEU A 153 -33.15 -35.36 -15.53
N PRO A 154 -33.57 -36.61 -15.78
CA PRO A 154 -33.39 -37.22 -17.09
C PRO A 154 -34.06 -36.33 -18.13
N GLY A 155 -33.29 -35.92 -19.14
CA GLY A 155 -33.80 -35.16 -20.27
C GLY A 155 -34.98 -35.87 -20.91
N ARG A 156 -36.03 -35.10 -21.21
CA ARG A 156 -37.15 -35.52 -22.06
C ARG A 156 -36.73 -35.51 -23.52
#